data_AF-A0A7W0UM17-F1
#
_entry.id   AF-A0A7W0UM17-F1
#
_cell.length_a   1.000
_cell.length_b   1.000
_cell.length_c   1.000
_cell.angle_alpha   90.00
_cell.angle_beta   90.00
_cell.angle_gamma   90.00
#
_symmetry.space_group_name_H-M   'P 1'
#
loop_
_entity.id
_entity.type
_entity.pdbx_description
1 polymer ?
#
loop_
_entity_poly.entity_id
_entity_poly.type
_entity_poly.pdbx_seq_one_letter_code
_entity_poly.pdbx_strand_id
1 'polypeptide(L)' 'MKRALGDGYELDDDPMRIDLDAVHRYLSEESYWAKGRSREVQDELIENAARVVGLYHG' A
#
# COMPACT_ATOMS: atom_id res chain seq x y z
N MET A 1 -1.26 -8.12 11.13
CA MET A 1 -1.36 -9.55 11.43
C MET A 1 -0.65 -10.23 10.30
N LYS A 2 0.59 -10.61 10.58
CA LYS A 2 1.45 -11.31 9.65
C LYS A 2 0.94 -12.74 9.43
N ARG A 3 0.80 -13.16 8.18
CA ARG A 3 0.35 -14.50 7.79
C ARG A 3 1.05 -14.95 6.51
N ALA A 4 1.73 -16.10 6.58
CA ALA A 4 2.23 -16.78 5.38
C ALA A 4 1.07 -17.37 4.57
N LEU A 5 1.08 -17.19 3.26
CA LEU A 5 0.04 -17.70 2.34
C LEU A 5 0.48 -18.95 1.55
N GLY A 6 1.77 -19.31 1.61
CA GLY A 6 2.38 -20.33 0.75
C GLY A 6 3.15 -19.70 -0.41
N ASP A 7 3.98 -20.50 -1.09
CA ASP A 7 4.74 -20.10 -2.29
C ASP A 7 5.63 -18.84 -2.13
N GLY A 8 6.06 -18.55 -0.90
CA GLY A 8 6.86 -17.36 -0.58
C GLY A 8 6.05 -16.07 -0.37
N TYR A 9 4.71 -16.14 -0.42
CA TYR A 9 3.84 -14.99 -0.16
C TYR A 9 3.53 -14.80 1.32
N GLU A 10 3.50 -13.53 1.74
CA GLU A 10 3.17 -13.10 3.09
C GLU A 10 2.17 -11.93 3.04
N LEU A 11 1.12 -12.02 3.85
CA LEU A 11 0.18 -10.94 4.10
C LEU A 11 0.52 -10.29 5.44
N ASP A 12 0.51 -8.96 5.50
CA ASP A 12 0.63 -8.22 6.76
C ASP A 12 -0.28 -6.98 6.75
N ASP A 13 -0.75 -6.57 7.92
CA ASP A 13 -1.55 -5.35 8.10
C ASP A 13 -0.81 -4.26 8.89
N ASP A 14 0.49 -4.44 9.15
CA ASP A 14 1.35 -3.41 9.70
C ASP A 14 1.59 -2.30 8.66
N PRO A 15 1.05 -1.07 8.86
CA PRO A 15 1.20 0.02 7.91
C PRO A 15 2.67 0.46 7.75
N MET A 16 3.54 0.20 8.72
CA MET A 16 4.97 0.53 8.65
C MET A 16 5.73 -0.29 7.62
N ARG A 17 5.12 -1.36 7.10
CA ARG A 17 5.70 -2.19 6.05
C ARG A 17 5.33 -1.77 4.64
N ILE A 18 4.43 -0.80 4.50
CA ILE A 18 3.97 -0.35 3.18
C ILE A 18 5.00 0.60 2.60
N ASP A 19 5.40 0.34 1.35
CA ASP A 19 6.20 1.29 0.58
C ASP A 19 5.29 2.39 0.03
N LEU A 20 5.22 3.51 0.76
CA LEU A 20 4.37 4.65 0.42
C LEU A 20 4.77 5.29 -0.91
N ASP A 21 6.06 5.29 -1.25
CA ASP A 21 6.56 5.85 -2.50
C ASP A 21 6.10 5.00 -3.68
N ALA A 22 6.19 3.67 -3.57
CA ALA A 22 5.70 2.75 -4.58
C ALA A 22 4.18 2.84 -4.77
N VAL A 23 3.42 2.91 -3.67
CA VAL A 23 1.96 3.08 -3.72
C VAL A 23 1.57 4.40 -4.38
N HIS A 24 2.20 5.52 -3.99
CA HIS A 24 1.91 6.83 -4.55
C HIS A 24 2.25 6.91 -6.05
N ARG A 25 3.42 6.40 -6.46
CA ARG A 25 3.82 6.36 -7.87
C ARG A 25 2.80 5.60 -8.71
N TYR A 26 2.46 4.37 -8.31
CA TYR A 26 1.50 3.56 -9.05
C TYR A 26 0.13 4.25 -9.14
N LEU A 27 -0.40 4.75 -8.01
CA LEU A 27 -1.73 5.35 -7.99
C LEU A 27 -1.78 6.66 -8.78
N SER A 28 -0.78 7.52 -8.64
CA SER A 28 -0.79 8.86 -9.26
C SER A 28 -0.36 8.86 -10.73
N GLU A 29 0.44 7.89 -11.17
CA GLU A 29 1.00 7.87 -12.52
C GLU A 29 0.35 6.80 -13.41
N GLU A 30 0.07 5.62 -12.87
CA GLU A 30 -0.35 4.45 -13.66
C GLU A 30 -1.85 4.13 -13.55
N SER A 31 -2.45 4.33 -12.37
CA SER A 31 -3.85 3.99 -12.15
C SER A 31 -4.81 5.00 -12.81
N TYR A 32 -5.85 4.51 -13.48
CA TYR A 32 -6.81 5.40 -14.14
C TYR A 32 -7.69 6.19 -13.14
N TRP A 33 -7.85 5.69 -11.91
CA TRP A 33 -8.80 6.23 -10.91
C TRP A 33 -8.16 7.19 -9.91
N ALA A 34 -6.84 7.16 -9.74
CA ALA A 34 -6.13 8.03 -8.81
C ALA A 34 -5.07 8.91 -9.50
N LYS A 35 -5.12 9.00 -10.83
CA LYS A 35 -4.15 9.76 -11.63
C LYS A 35 -4.04 11.21 -11.14
N GLY A 36 -2.81 11.66 -10.90
CA GLY A 36 -2.51 13.02 -10.45
C GLY A 36 -2.77 13.30 -8.96
N ARG A 37 -3.16 12.29 -8.15
CA ARG A 37 -3.30 12.47 -6.70
C ARG A 37 -1.98 12.91 -6.08
N SER A 38 -2.01 13.95 -5.24
CA SER A 38 -0.82 14.43 -4.55
C SER A 38 -0.33 13.43 -3.51
N ARG A 39 0.96 13.53 -3.17
CA ARG A 39 1.58 12.69 -2.14
C ARG A 39 0.92 12.90 -0.78
N GLU A 40 0.72 14.15 -0.39
CA GLU A 40 0.11 14.53 0.89
C GLU A 40 -1.28 13.89 1.07
N VAL A 41 -2.15 13.97 0.06
CA VAL A 41 -3.47 13.34 0.11
C VAL A 41 -3.38 11.82 0.21
N GLN A 42 -2.43 11.21 -0.50
CA GLN A 42 -2.25 9.76 -0.44
C GLN A 42 -1.77 9.29 0.94
N ASP A 43 -0.86 10.03 1.57
CA ASP A 43 -0.35 9.74 2.91
C ASP A 43 -1.46 9.89 3.96
N GLU A 44 -2.24 10.98 3.90
CA GLU A 44 -3.40 11.20 4.78
C GLU A 44 -4.44 10.08 4.67
N LEU A 45 -4.71 9.59 3.45
CA LEU A 45 -5.64 8.48 3.23
C LEU A 45 -5.14 7.18 3.85
N ILE A 46 -3.84 6.92 3.82
CA ILE A 46 -3.23 5.71 4.40
C ILE A 46 -3.23 5.82 5.93
N GLU A 47 -2.88 6.98 6.49
CA GLU A 47 -2.85 7.23 7.94
C GLU A 47 -4.24 7.09 8.58
N ASN A 48 -5.27 7.56 7.87
CA ASN A 48 -6.65 7.53 8.38
C ASN A 48 -7.46 6.30 7.93
N ALA A 49 -6.85 5.38 7.18
CA ALA A 49 -7.54 4.18 6.72
C ALA A 49 -7.91 3.28 7.90
N ALA A 50 -9.13 2.73 7.88
CA ALA A 50 -9.56 1.77 8.88
C ALA A 50 -8.68 0.50 8.92
N ARG A 51 -8.10 0.13 7.77
CA ARG A 51 -7.09 -0.93 7.62
C ARG A 51 -6.22 -0.67 6.40
N VAL A 52 -4.95 -1.06 6.51
CA VAL A 52 -3.99 -1.12 5.42
C VAL A 52 -3.45 -2.54 5.36
N VAL A 53 -3.40 -3.16 4.19
CA VAL A 53 -2.95 -4.55 4.03
C VAL A 53 -1.95 -4.63 2.88
N GLY A 54 -0.77 -5.16 3.16
CA GLY A 54 0.27 -5.44 2.16
C GLY A 54 0.34 -6.93 1.83
N LEU A 55 0.64 -7.23 0.57
CA LEU A 55 1.03 -8.56 0.10
C LEU A 55 2.48 -8.47 -0.37
N TYR A 56 3.33 -9.32 0.21
CA TYR A 56 4.76 -9.35 -0.02
C TYR A 56 5.16 -10.72 -0.58
N HIS A 57 6.20 -10.74 -1.40
CA HIS A 57 6.85 -11.96 -1.89
C HIS A 57 8.35 -11.80 -1.69
N GLY A 58 9.00 -12.85 -1.17
CA GLY A 58 10.45 -12.89 -0.90
C GLY A 58 11.23 -13.59 -1.99
#